data_AF-A0A533YUA9-F1
#
_entry.id   AF-A0A533YUA9-F1
#
_cell.length_a   1.000
_cell.length_b   1.000
_cell.length_c   1.000
_cell.angle_alpha   90.00
_cell.angle_beta   90.00
_cell.angle_gamma   90.00
#
_symmetry.space_group_name_H-M   'P 1'
#
loop_
_entity.id
_entity.type
_entity.pdbx_description
1 polymer ?
#
loop_
_entity_poly.entity_id
_entity_poly.type
_entity_poly.pdbx_seq_one_letter_code
_entity_poly.pdbx_strand_id
1 'polypeptide(L)' 'MKLGDSAPRIADYLNHIAEAARLAREYVAGMSQAEFLKDRRTQQAVVLNLITIGEGQDPSDHRRGRLHTRSSCPNGRS' A
#
# COMPACT_ATOMS: atom_id res chain seq x y z
N MET A 1 -2.94 25.38 12.99
CA MET A 1 -2.89 24.72 11.67
C MET A 1 -1.43 24.40 11.37
N LYS A 2 -0.97 23.16 11.59
CA LYS A 2 0.38 22.73 11.17
C LYS A 2 0.28 22.17 9.75
N LEU A 3 0.81 22.92 8.79
CA LEU A 3 1.18 22.37 7.49
C LEU A 3 2.43 21.51 7.71
N GLY A 4 2.32 20.20 7.57
CA GLY A 4 3.48 19.32 7.71
C GLY A 4 3.15 17.84 7.72
N ASP A 5 2.37 17.33 6.76
CA ASP A 5 1.99 15.90 6.70
C ASP A 5 1.86 15.36 5.25
N SER A 6 2.62 15.90 4.29
CA SER A 6 2.60 15.41 2.89
C SER A 6 3.74 14.43 2.57
N ALA A 7 4.89 14.56 3.23
CA ALA A 7 6.06 13.70 2.98
C ALA A 7 5.90 12.23 3.43
N PRO A 8 5.27 11.92 4.59
CA PRO A 8 5.06 10.53 5.00
C PRO A 8 4.19 9.77 4.01
N ARG A 9 3.15 10.44 3.49
CA ARG A 9 2.23 9.82 2.54
C ARG A 9 2.91 9.45 1.22
N ILE A 10 3.77 10.33 0.68
CA ILE A 10 4.47 10.05 -0.58
C ILE A 10 5.37 8.81 -0.42
N ALA A 11 6.08 8.70 0.70
CA ALA A 11 6.89 7.52 0.99
C ALA A 11 6.04 6.23 1.08
N ASP A 12 4.88 6.30 1.74
CA ASP A 12 3.96 5.16 1.83
C ASP A 12 3.39 4.78 0.45
N TYR A 13 2.97 5.75 -0.37
CA TYR A 13 2.53 5.52 -1.75
C TYR A 13 3.62 4.86 -2.60
N LEU A 14 4.86 5.35 -2.52
CA LEU A 14 5.99 4.79 -3.26
C LEU A 14 6.32 3.37 -2.80
N ASN A 15 6.21 3.08 -1.50
CA ASN A 15 6.39 1.72 -0.97
C ASN A 15 5.31 0.77 -1.48
N HIS A 16 4.04 1.20 -1.54
CA HIS A 16 2.96 0.38 -2.09
C HIS A 16 3.15 0.09 -3.58
N ILE A 17 3.56 1.10 -4.35
CA ILE A 17 3.86 0.94 -5.78
C ILE A 17 5.03 -0.03 -5.97
N ALA A 18 6.08 0.09 -5.15
CA ALA A 18 7.24 -0.79 -5.20
C ALA A 18 6.87 -2.24 -4.89
N GLU A 19 6.02 -2.48 -3.89
CA GLU A 19 5.61 -3.84 -3.52
C GLU A 19 4.69 -4.47 -4.58
N ALA A 20 3.72 -3.73 -5.11
CA ALA A 20 2.88 -4.22 -6.20
C ALA A 20 3.69 -4.54 -7.47
N ALA A 21 4.70 -3.73 -7.78
CA ALA A 21 5.63 -4.00 -8.88
C ALA A 21 6.51 -5.24 -8.60
N ARG A 22 6.92 -5.45 -7.34
CA ARG A 22 7.68 -6.64 -6.93
C ARG A 22 6.85 -7.91 -7.11
N LEU A 23 5.60 -7.91 -6.64
CA LEU A 23 4.67 -9.02 -6.79
C LEU A 23 4.39 -9.35 -8.26
N ALA A 24 4.12 -8.33 -9.09
CA ALA A 24 3.93 -8.52 -10.52
C ALA A 24 5.15 -9.19 -11.19
N ARG A 25 6.37 -8.82 -10.77
CA ARG A 25 7.61 -9.45 -11.26
C ARG A 25 7.77 -10.89 -10.78
N GLU A 26 7.38 -11.20 -9.56
CA GLU A 26 7.41 -12.57 -9.03
C GLU A 26 6.45 -13.50 -9.77
N TYR A 27 5.24 -13.01 -10.11
CA TYR A 27 4.27 -13.80 -10.87
C TYR A 27 4.75 -14.20 -12.27
N VAL A 28 5.63 -13.40 -12.88
CA VAL A 28 6.20 -13.67 -14.21
C VAL A 28 7.63 -14.20 -14.14
N ALA A 29 8.18 -14.42 -12.95
CA ALA A 29 9.56 -14.87 -12.77
C ALA A 29 9.72 -16.30 -13.32
N GLY A 30 10.69 -16.48 -14.23
CA GLY A 30 10.94 -17.77 -14.88
C GLY A 30 9.90 -18.16 -15.94
N MET A 31 8.93 -17.29 -16.23
CA MET A 31 7.90 -17.52 -17.24
C MET A 31 8.32 -16.92 -18.59
N SER A 32 8.19 -17.67 -19.67
CA SER A 32 8.33 -17.12 -21.02
C SER A 32 7.10 -16.31 -21.44
N GLN A 33 7.25 -15.41 -22.40
CA GLN A 33 6.13 -14.63 -22.94
C GLN A 33 4.99 -15.53 -23.47
N ALA A 34 5.34 -16.67 -24.08
CA ALA A 34 4.36 -17.62 -24.61
C ALA A 34 3.56 -18.33 -23.51
N GLU A 35 4.19 -18.62 -22.38
CA GLU A 35 3.52 -19.19 -21.20
C GLU A 35 2.62 -18.15 -20.54
N PHE A 36 3.11 -16.91 -20.40
CA PHE A 36 2.32 -15.79 -19.87
C PHE A 36 1.05 -15.55 -20.70
N LEU A 37 1.15 -15.56 -22.03
CA LEU A 37 -0.01 -15.35 -22.90
C LEU A 37 -1.05 -16.48 -22.82
N LYS A 38 -0.65 -17.68 -22.39
CA LYS A 38 -1.54 -18.84 -22.21
C LYS A 38 -2.14 -18.92 -20.81
N ASP A 39 -1.53 -18.30 -19.80
CA ASP A 39 -2.01 -18.31 -18.43
C ASP A 39 -2.79 -17.03 -18.06
N ARG A 40 -4.11 -17.10 -18.22
CA ARG A 40 -5.02 -16.02 -17.83
C ARG A 40 -4.98 -15.69 -16.34
N ARG A 41 -4.68 -16.64 -15.45
CA ARG A 41 -4.64 -16.35 -14.00
C ARG A 41 -3.45 -15.46 -13.67
N THR A 42 -2.30 -15.76 -14.25
CA THR A 42 -1.09 -14.95 -14.10
C THR A 42 -1.28 -13.56 -14.74
N GLN A 43 -1.92 -13.47 -15.90
CA GLN A 43 -2.30 -12.17 -16.49
C GLN A 43 -3.19 -11.35 -15.56
N GLN A 44 -4.21 -11.98 -14.96
CA GLN A 44 -5.17 -11.29 -14.10
C GLN A 44 -4.52 -10.83 -12.79
N ALA A 45 -3.61 -11.64 -12.22
CA ALA A 45 -2.81 -11.25 -11.06
C ALA A 45 -1.89 -10.05 -11.37
N VAL A 46 -1.22 -10.05 -12.53
CA VAL A 46 -0.38 -8.92 -12.94
C VAL A 46 -1.20 -7.65 -13.18
N VAL A 47 -2.34 -7.77 -13.89
CA VAL A 47 -3.24 -6.63 -14.14
C VAL A 47 -3.80 -6.05 -12.84
N LEU A 48 -4.16 -6.89 -11.86
CA LEU A 48 -4.64 -6.41 -10.56
C LEU A 48 -3.55 -5.63 -9.82
N ASN A 49 -2.31 -6.11 -9.82
CA ASN A 49 -1.18 -5.37 -9.23
C ASN A 49 -0.94 -4.02 -9.92
N LEU A 50 -1.12 -3.95 -11.25
CA LEU A 50 -1.00 -2.69 -12.01
C LEU A 50 -2.13 -1.69 -11.69
N ILE A 51 -3.35 -2.18 -11.45
CA ILE A 51 -4.48 -1.33 -11.02
C ILE A 51 -4.22 -0.78 -9.62
N THR A 52 -3.74 -1.60 -8.68
CA THR A 52 -3.38 -1.16 -7.32
C THR A 52 -2.33 -0.03 -7.34
N ILE A 53 -1.38 -0.09 -8.27
CA ILE A 53 -0.39 0.99 -8.50
C ILE A 53 -1.07 2.29 -8.94
N GLY A 54 -2.09 2.21 -9.81
CA GLY A 54 -2.81 3.36 -10.36
C GLY A 54 -3.84 3.99 -9.42
N GLU A 55 -4.44 3.20 -8.53
CA GLU A 55 -5.47 3.68 -7.59
C GLU A 55 -4.87 4.26 -6.30
N GLY A 56 -3.62 3.93 -5.96
CA GLY A 56 -2.94 4.41 -4.75
C GLY A 56 -3.56 3.92 -3.43
N GLN A 57 -4.62 3.13 -3.49
CA GLN A 57 -5.34 2.60 -2.34
C GLN A 57 -4.92 1.15 -2.18
N ASP A 58 -3.97 0.90 -1.29
CA ASP A 58 -3.65 -0.47 -0.89
C ASP A 58 -4.90 -1.06 -0.18
N PRO A 59 -5.43 -2.23 -0.60
CA PRO A 59 -6.46 -2.94 0.17
C PRO A 59 -6.01 -3.29 1.60
N SER A 60 -4.72 -3.18 1.91
CA SER A 60 -4.14 -3.29 3.25
C SER A 60 -4.31 -2.05 4.13
N ASP A 61 -4.98 -0.97 3.66
CA ASP A 61 -5.38 0.15 4.52
C ASP A 61 -6.51 -0.28 5.48
N HIS A 62 -6.12 -1.01 6.53
CA HIS A 62 -7.04 -1.55 7.53
C HIS A 62 -6.74 -1.12 8.97
N ARG A 63 -5.93 -0.07 9.18
CA ARG A 63 -5.84 0.71 10.44
C ARG A 63 -4.59 1.58 10.46
N ARG A 64 -4.76 2.91 10.45
CA ARG A 64 -4.04 3.82 11.36
C ARG A 64 -4.90 5.02 11.74
N GLY A 65 -5.93 4.74 12.54
CA GLY A 65 -6.73 5.73 13.25
C GLY A 65 -6.88 5.39 14.73
N ARG A 66 -5.78 5.41 15.50
CA ARG A 66 -5.70 5.51 16.99
C ARG A 66 -4.22 5.34 17.38
N LEU A 67 -3.58 6.14 18.22
CA LEU A 67 -4.04 7.03 19.29
C LEU A 67 -3.20 8.31 19.33
N HIS A 68 -3.86 9.47 19.30
CA HIS A 68 -3.28 10.67 19.90
C HIS A 68 -3.66 10.69 21.39
N THR A 69 -2.63 10.59 22.20
CA THR A 69 -2.48 11.03 23.59
C THR A 69 -3.63 11.87 24.15
N ARG A 70 -4.45 11.30 25.04
CA ARG A 70 -4.99 12.06 26.17
C ARG A 70 -4.09 11.85 27.37
N SER A 71 -2.93 12.51 27.30
CA SER A 71 -2.13 12.82 28.47
C SER A 71 -2.91 13.83 29.33
N SER A 72 -3.05 13.49 30.61
CA SER A 72 -2.91 14.41 31.74
C SER A 72 -3.86 15.60 31.85
N CYS A 73 -4.82 15.52 32.79
CA CYS A 73 -5.12 16.66 33.65
C CYS A 73 -5.11 16.20 35.12
N PRO A 74 -4.60 17.02 36.05
CA PRO A 74 -4.11 16.59 37.35
C PRO A 74 -5.14 16.79 38.48
N ASN A 75 -4.85 16.15 39.61
CA ASN A 75 -5.47 16.31 40.92
C ASN A 75 -5.95 17.74 41.28
N GLY A 76 -7.15 17.81 41.88
CA GLY A 76 -7.62 18.92 42.73
C GLY A 76 -9.07 18.66 43.16
N ARG A 77 -9.32 18.22 44.40
CA ARG A 77 -9.83 19.02 45.54
C ARG A 77 -11.20 19.67 45.19
N SER A 78 -12.30 19.36 45.88
CA SER A 78 -12.53 19.27 47.33
C SER A 78 -13.71 18.36 47.64
#